data_AF-A0A5C5WTF1-F1
#
_entry.id   AF-A0A5C5WTF1-F1
#
_cell.length_a   1.000
_cell.length_b   1.000
_cell.length_c   1.000
_cell.angle_alpha   90.00
_cell.angle_beta   90.00
_cell.angle_gamma   90.00
#
_symmetry.space_group_name_H-M   'P 1'
#
loop_
_entity.id
_entity.type
_entity.pdbx_description
1 polymer ?
#
loop_
_entity_poly.entity_id
_entity_poly.type
_entity_poly.pdbx_seq_one_letter_code
_entity_poly.pdbx_strand_id
1 'polypeptide(L)'
;MVGIIKQFVNWFTSQSEASQVSFCLDDPKNIRLDPMQSQKTKRVFGWFVFLAFATLMHGISPFASHAYSPDDPVVQEMIDRGVAYLESQKMTMPNPGSFDDYSGVPILAAYAHYKCRHDPDNPVVKRGVQAALAMQKALENGAGEHGHKRNYEIPVATLLLAEVDAARYKPQLESFQHHLMDHQMPGGGFGYPGYATGDISQVQYVVLAIWTLDRNGIPLDYGKVAACAEWLMRVQDIRGAWPYQAYDPGPGKGLVAQRERVGMSMGLAGGSSLLIAGDALRLWGDTVDEADPGVPGLPKAIQLYKEDANKKRRGKVKLSQEPVKRSASFFDQWRVANPYTRPKSSDFYYYIIYTRERYESFVEIAYGRPKDKSPDWYNEIAAELKSFQGASGGWDDRAHTSPIVSTSFALLFLIRSTQKAIFQSSQGSLTGGYGFPEDTTNIRVDGSQIKGQAIATQVTDLLSILEEDENADSLGDKSLPDDLDLDPNPKARRAQIDRLERLVRGSRSYQARRVAAKLLGKSDELRVAPALIYALSDPDRVVQSFARDGLRFISRKFDGYDLPPSPPPSADDAVKDRWKQEVSKVQDKWRDWYRTVDPTHVFLDYDL
;
A
#
# COMPACT_ATOMS: atom_id res chain seq x y z
N MET A 1 -49.96 15.83 -21.70
CA MET A 1 -49.30 14.76 -20.92
C MET A 1 -50.17 14.28 -19.74
N VAL A 2 -51.50 14.14 -19.93
CA VAL A 2 -52.47 13.61 -18.94
C VAL A 2 -53.41 12.55 -19.56
N GLY A 3 -53.41 12.39 -20.90
CA GLY A 3 -54.24 11.41 -21.62
C GLY A 3 -53.66 9.99 -21.72
N ILE A 4 -52.33 9.82 -21.58
CA ILE A 4 -51.65 8.52 -21.73
C ILE A 4 -51.64 7.72 -20.41
N ILE A 5 -51.79 8.39 -19.26
CA ILE A 5 -51.85 7.75 -17.93
C ILE A 5 -53.23 7.11 -17.65
N LYS A 6 -54.31 7.56 -18.30
CA LYS A 6 -55.66 7.00 -18.12
C LYS A 6 -55.91 5.68 -18.86
N GLN A 7 -55.15 5.35 -19.91
CA GLN A 7 -55.30 4.07 -20.62
C GLN A 7 -54.53 2.92 -19.97
N PHE A 8 -53.45 3.22 -19.23
CA PHE A 8 -52.65 2.19 -18.54
C PHE A 8 -53.31 1.67 -17.25
N VAL A 9 -54.10 2.53 -16.57
CA VAL A 9 -54.82 2.16 -15.33
C VAL A 9 -56.07 1.31 -15.61
N ASN A 10 -56.71 1.46 -16.77
CA ASN A 10 -57.91 0.69 -17.15
C ASN A 10 -57.60 -0.73 -17.67
N TRP A 11 -56.33 -1.06 -17.95
CA TRP A 11 -55.93 -2.40 -18.39
C TRP A 11 -55.70 -3.35 -17.21
N PHE A 12 -55.23 -2.84 -16.06
CA PHE A 12 -54.93 -3.66 -14.87
C PHE A 12 -56.16 -3.99 -14.00
N THR A 13 -57.28 -3.28 -14.14
CA THR A 13 -58.52 -3.51 -13.38
C THR A 13 -59.49 -4.49 -14.03
N SER A 14 -59.12 -5.17 -15.13
CA SER A 14 -59.99 -6.13 -15.85
C SER A 14 -59.65 -7.61 -15.64
N GLN A 15 -58.74 -7.95 -14.72
CA GLN A 15 -58.28 -9.32 -14.45
C GLN A 15 -58.51 -9.75 -12.98
N SER A 16 -59.58 -9.26 -12.35
CA SER A 16 -60.04 -9.80 -11.07
C SER A 16 -61.57 -9.76 -10.98
N GLU A 17 -62.25 -10.67 -11.67
CA GLU A 17 -63.62 -11.06 -11.31
C GLU A 17 -64.05 -12.34 -12.05
N ALA A 18 -64.70 -13.23 -11.29
CA ALA A 18 -65.40 -14.46 -11.68
C ALA A 18 -64.53 -15.63 -12.20
N SER A 19 -64.54 -16.82 -11.60
CA SER A 19 -65.72 -17.53 -11.10
C SER A 19 -65.33 -18.70 -10.18
N GLN A 20 -66.04 -18.78 -9.06
CA GLN A 20 -66.23 -20.01 -8.29
C GLN A 20 -67.03 -21.00 -9.13
N VAL A 21 -66.57 -22.25 -9.23
CA VAL A 21 -67.45 -23.42 -9.43
C VAL A 21 -66.83 -24.60 -8.68
N SER A 22 -67.55 -25.05 -7.65
CA SER A 22 -67.43 -26.35 -6.98
C SER A 22 -67.87 -27.46 -7.93
N PHE A 23 -67.21 -28.63 -7.96
CA PHE A 23 -67.90 -29.94 -7.97
C PHE A 23 -66.92 -31.13 -7.82
N CYS A 24 -67.49 -32.18 -7.22
CA CYS A 24 -66.95 -33.43 -6.69
C CYS A 24 -65.93 -34.22 -7.53
N LEU A 25 -65.04 -34.89 -6.80
CA LEU A 25 -64.24 -36.03 -7.24
C LEU A 25 -65.08 -37.31 -7.08
N ASP A 26 -65.23 -38.08 -8.16
CA ASP A 26 -65.51 -39.52 -8.13
C ASP A 26 -64.77 -40.22 -9.29
N ASP A 27 -64.43 -41.49 -9.01
CA ASP A 27 -63.40 -42.39 -9.54
C ASP A 27 -63.52 -42.85 -11.04
N PRO A 28 -62.57 -43.66 -11.60
CA PRO A 28 -62.15 -43.58 -13.01
C PRO A 28 -62.60 -44.80 -13.83
N LYS A 29 -62.50 -44.72 -15.17
CA LYS A 29 -62.26 -45.88 -16.06
C LYS A 29 -62.12 -45.45 -17.52
N ASN A 30 -61.02 -45.91 -18.12
CA ASN A 30 -60.80 -46.31 -19.52
C ASN A 30 -61.64 -45.64 -20.63
N ILE A 31 -60.95 -45.09 -21.64
CA ILE A 31 -61.10 -45.51 -23.05
C ILE A 31 -59.82 -45.12 -23.82
N ARG A 32 -59.33 -46.08 -24.61
CA ARG A 32 -58.23 -46.02 -25.57
C ARG A 32 -58.79 -45.93 -27.00
N LEU A 33 -57.86 -45.66 -27.94
CA LEU A 33 -57.92 -45.70 -29.41
C LEU A 33 -58.21 -44.32 -30.05
N ASP A 34 -57.60 -43.88 -31.15
CA ASP A 34 -56.31 -44.01 -31.85
C ASP A 34 -56.44 -43.02 -33.06
N PRO A 35 -55.38 -42.65 -33.80
CA PRO A 35 -55.33 -41.39 -34.54
C PRO A 35 -55.69 -41.56 -36.03
N MET A 36 -56.24 -40.52 -36.65
CA MET A 36 -55.98 -40.26 -38.08
C MET A 36 -56.30 -38.82 -38.52
N GLN A 37 -55.33 -38.26 -39.24
CA GLN A 37 -55.43 -37.27 -40.31
C GLN A 37 -55.90 -35.84 -39.99
N SER A 38 -54.94 -34.91 -40.01
CA SER A 38 -54.90 -33.86 -41.05
C SER A 38 -53.63 -33.01 -40.90
N GLN A 39 -52.53 -33.51 -41.48
CA GLN A 39 -51.38 -32.68 -41.86
C GLN A 39 -51.77 -31.94 -43.14
N LYS A 40 -52.05 -30.63 -43.06
CA LYS A 40 -51.76 -29.62 -44.11
C LYS A 40 -52.34 -28.22 -43.80
N THR A 41 -52.13 -27.71 -42.58
CA THR A 41 -52.45 -26.28 -42.31
C THR A 41 -51.65 -25.63 -41.18
N LYS A 42 -50.52 -26.22 -40.76
CA LYS A 42 -49.69 -25.71 -39.65
C LYS A 42 -48.33 -25.12 -40.06
N ARG A 43 -48.15 -24.70 -41.32
CA ARG A 43 -46.86 -24.13 -41.78
C ARG A 43 -46.86 -22.64 -42.11
N VAL A 44 -48.00 -21.96 -42.12
CA VAL A 44 -48.05 -20.51 -42.43
C VAL A 44 -48.39 -19.65 -41.20
N PHE A 45 -49.03 -20.21 -40.17
CA PHE A 45 -49.36 -19.46 -38.93
C PHE A 45 -48.22 -19.45 -37.89
N GLY A 46 -47.26 -20.37 -37.99
CA GLY A 46 -46.12 -20.46 -37.06
C GLY A 46 -45.04 -19.41 -37.29
N TRP A 47 -44.94 -18.82 -38.49
CA TRP A 47 -43.90 -17.84 -38.82
C TRP A 47 -44.25 -16.42 -38.36
N PHE A 48 -45.53 -16.03 -38.37
CA PHE A 48 -45.94 -14.69 -37.92
C PHE A 48 -45.92 -14.55 -36.39
N VAL A 49 -46.20 -15.62 -35.63
CA VAL A 49 -46.09 -15.59 -34.17
C VAL A 49 -44.64 -15.56 -33.71
N PHE A 50 -43.71 -16.22 -34.45
CA PHE A 50 -42.28 -16.17 -34.13
C PHE A 50 -41.64 -14.82 -34.44
N LEU A 51 -42.04 -14.14 -35.53
CA LEU A 51 -41.51 -12.80 -35.85
C LEU A 51 -42.05 -11.70 -34.91
N ALA A 52 -43.30 -11.83 -34.43
CA ALA A 52 -43.86 -10.91 -33.44
C ALA A 52 -43.24 -11.08 -32.05
N PHE A 53 -42.90 -12.31 -31.65
CA PHE A 53 -42.15 -12.56 -30.40
C PHE A 53 -40.67 -12.16 -30.51
N ALA A 54 -40.04 -12.33 -31.68
CA ALA A 54 -38.65 -11.92 -31.90
C ALA A 54 -38.49 -10.39 -31.93
N THR A 55 -39.50 -9.64 -32.38
CA THR A 55 -39.48 -8.17 -32.37
C THR A 55 -39.88 -7.55 -31.03
N LEU A 56 -40.71 -8.22 -30.21
CA LEU A 56 -40.97 -7.79 -28.83
C LEU A 56 -39.76 -7.98 -27.88
N MET A 57 -38.84 -8.90 -28.21
CA MET A 57 -37.61 -9.16 -27.45
C MET A 57 -36.42 -8.25 -27.83
N HIS A 58 -36.55 -7.43 -28.87
CA HIS A 58 -35.54 -6.42 -29.26
C HIS A 58 -35.91 -4.99 -28.83
N GLY A 59 -37.04 -4.83 -28.12
CA GLY A 59 -37.55 -3.53 -27.62
C GLY A 59 -37.37 -3.32 -26.12
N ILE A 60 -36.79 -4.28 -25.40
CA ILE A 60 -36.26 -4.06 -24.06
C ILE A 60 -34.76 -3.87 -24.27
N SER A 61 -34.32 -2.62 -24.46
CA SER A 61 -32.94 -2.31 -24.16
C SER A 61 -32.68 -2.88 -22.76
N PRO A 62 -31.75 -3.82 -22.56
CA PRO A 62 -31.28 -4.04 -21.21
C PRO A 62 -30.88 -2.65 -20.74
N PHE A 63 -31.42 -2.19 -19.60
CA PHE A 63 -30.68 -1.20 -18.84
C PHE A 63 -29.28 -1.80 -18.77
N ALA A 64 -28.33 -1.20 -19.48
CA ALA A 64 -26.97 -1.67 -19.47
C ALA A 64 -26.57 -1.60 -18.00
N SER A 65 -26.60 -2.74 -17.32
CA SER A 65 -26.03 -2.90 -15.99
C SER A 65 -24.54 -2.67 -16.22
N HIS A 66 -24.14 -1.40 -16.17
CA HIS A 66 -22.74 -1.05 -16.24
C HIS A 66 -22.14 -1.66 -14.99
N ALA A 67 -21.45 -2.78 -15.18
CA ALA A 67 -20.62 -3.38 -14.15
C ALA A 67 -19.37 -2.49 -14.03
N TYR A 68 -19.51 -1.39 -13.30
CA TYR A 68 -18.41 -0.53 -12.88
C TYR A 68 -17.41 -1.36 -12.08
N SER A 69 -16.13 -1.16 -12.38
CA SER A 69 -15.02 -1.58 -11.54
C SER A 69 -14.13 -0.37 -11.28
N PRO A 70 -13.19 -0.44 -10.31
CA PRO A 70 -12.22 0.64 -10.12
C PRO A 70 -11.47 1.01 -11.40
N ASP A 71 -11.30 0.06 -12.33
CA ASP A 71 -10.55 0.22 -13.58
C ASP A 71 -11.44 0.73 -14.75
N ASP A 72 -12.76 0.91 -14.53
CA ASP A 72 -13.70 1.36 -15.56
C ASP A 72 -13.44 2.84 -15.94
N PRO A 73 -13.48 3.22 -17.23
CA PRO A 73 -13.23 4.59 -17.68
C PRO A 73 -14.10 5.65 -16.99
N VAL A 74 -15.38 5.34 -16.73
CA VAL A 74 -16.30 6.26 -16.05
C VAL A 74 -15.88 6.47 -14.59
N VAL A 75 -15.40 5.41 -13.93
CA VAL A 75 -14.90 5.47 -12.56
C VAL A 75 -13.57 6.23 -12.51
N GLN A 76 -12.66 5.96 -13.44
CA GLN A 76 -11.40 6.68 -13.57
C GLN A 76 -11.60 8.18 -13.81
N GLU A 77 -12.57 8.57 -14.64
CA GLU A 77 -12.92 9.97 -14.84
C GLU A 77 -13.39 10.63 -13.52
N MET A 78 -14.23 9.95 -12.74
CA MET A 78 -14.64 10.45 -11.43
C MET A 78 -13.45 10.60 -10.48
N ILE A 79 -12.54 9.63 -10.45
CA ILE A 79 -11.32 9.66 -9.64
C ILE A 79 -10.43 10.84 -10.05
N ASP A 80 -10.18 11.00 -11.35
CA ASP A 80 -9.32 12.05 -11.88
C ASP A 80 -9.83 13.44 -11.52
N ARG A 81 -11.14 13.67 -11.68
CA ARG A 81 -11.80 14.92 -11.30
C ARG A 81 -11.76 15.17 -9.79
N GLY A 82 -11.95 14.12 -8.98
CA GLY A 82 -11.87 14.21 -7.53
C GLY A 82 -10.45 14.50 -7.02
N VAL A 83 -9.42 13.91 -7.65
CA VAL A 83 -8.02 14.22 -7.35
C VAL A 83 -7.68 15.65 -7.73
N ALA A 84 -8.08 16.11 -8.93
CA ALA A 84 -7.86 17.48 -9.37
C ALA A 84 -8.56 18.49 -8.44
N TYR A 85 -9.75 18.14 -7.94
CA TYR A 85 -10.43 18.93 -6.91
C TYR A 85 -9.57 19.07 -5.65
N LEU A 86 -9.02 17.98 -5.10
CA LEU A 86 -8.15 18.03 -3.90
C LEU A 86 -6.89 18.89 -4.14
N GLU A 87 -6.29 18.81 -5.33
CA GLU A 87 -5.11 19.59 -5.72
C GLU A 87 -5.40 21.09 -5.81
N SER A 88 -6.62 21.46 -6.22
CA SER A 88 -7.07 22.85 -6.29
C SER A 88 -7.37 23.49 -4.92
N GLN A 89 -7.55 22.68 -3.86
CA GLN A 89 -7.93 23.19 -2.55
C GLN A 89 -6.77 23.88 -1.83
N LYS A 90 -7.04 25.08 -1.30
CA LYS A 90 -6.12 25.79 -0.41
C LYS A 90 -6.28 25.25 1.01
N MET A 91 -5.47 24.25 1.35
CA MET A 91 -5.42 23.70 2.71
C MET A 91 -4.32 24.39 3.53
N THR A 92 -4.71 25.05 4.62
CA THR A 92 -3.75 25.63 5.57
C THR A 92 -3.18 24.55 6.46
N MET A 93 -1.90 24.70 6.85
CA MET A 93 -1.31 23.82 7.86
C MET A 93 -2.04 24.01 9.20
N PRO A 94 -2.50 22.93 9.83
CA PRO A 94 -3.19 23.02 11.10
C PRO A 94 -2.22 23.35 12.23
N ASN A 95 -2.74 23.83 13.36
CA ASN A 95 -1.95 23.94 14.58
C ASN A 95 -1.63 22.52 15.09
N PRO A 96 -0.35 22.08 15.08
CA PRO A 96 -0.01 20.73 15.48
C PRO A 96 -0.30 20.54 16.97
N GLY A 97 -1.25 19.66 17.30
CA GLY A 97 -1.63 19.35 18.67
C GLY A 97 -3.00 19.89 19.11
N SER A 98 -3.75 20.60 18.26
CA SER A 98 -5.10 21.04 18.59
C SER A 98 -6.11 19.89 18.64
N PHE A 99 -5.95 18.88 17.79
CA PHE A 99 -6.85 17.72 17.68
C PHE A 99 -8.33 18.15 17.59
N ASP A 100 -8.58 19.09 16.69
CA ASP A 100 -9.86 19.75 16.44
C ASP A 100 -10.50 19.28 15.12
N ASP A 101 -11.64 19.87 14.72
CA ASP A 101 -12.38 19.46 13.53
C ASP A 101 -11.61 19.63 12.19
N TYR A 102 -10.47 20.32 12.18
CA TYR A 102 -9.73 20.68 10.97
C TYR A 102 -8.33 20.06 10.90
N SER A 103 -7.72 19.67 12.02
CA SER A 103 -6.32 19.20 12.05
C SER A 103 -6.04 17.94 11.23
N GLY A 104 -6.99 17.02 11.13
CA GLY A 104 -6.87 15.80 10.33
C GLY A 104 -7.15 15.97 8.83
N VAL A 105 -7.76 17.08 8.40
CA VAL A 105 -8.27 17.21 7.01
C VAL A 105 -7.17 17.13 5.95
N PRO A 106 -6.01 17.83 6.09
CA PRO A 106 -4.94 17.75 5.11
C PRO A 106 -4.31 16.35 5.03
N ILE A 107 -4.29 15.62 6.15
CA ILE A 107 -3.72 14.26 6.23
C ILE A 107 -4.65 13.27 5.51
N LEU A 108 -5.97 13.36 5.73
CA LEU A 108 -6.94 12.51 5.04
C LEU A 108 -6.93 12.76 3.52
N ALA A 109 -6.87 14.02 3.10
CA ALA A 109 -6.78 14.37 1.69
C ALA A 109 -5.50 13.84 1.04
N ALA A 110 -4.36 13.97 1.72
CA ALA A 110 -3.09 13.39 1.27
C ALA A 110 -3.16 11.87 1.18
N TYR A 111 -3.79 11.20 2.15
CA TYR A 111 -3.95 9.74 2.12
C TYR A 111 -4.80 9.30 0.92
N ALA A 112 -5.98 9.92 0.71
CA ALA A 112 -6.83 9.61 -0.43
C ALA A 112 -6.13 9.89 -1.77
N HIS A 113 -5.44 11.03 -1.88
CA HIS A 113 -4.66 11.39 -3.07
C HIS A 113 -3.56 10.37 -3.36
N TYR A 114 -2.74 10.04 -2.35
CA TYR A 114 -1.66 9.08 -2.49
C TYR A 114 -2.18 7.69 -2.88
N LYS A 115 -3.29 7.21 -2.31
CA LYS A 115 -3.88 5.91 -2.70
C LYS A 115 -4.33 5.88 -4.17
N CYS A 116 -4.67 7.04 -4.75
CA CYS A 116 -5.04 7.16 -6.16
C CYS A 116 -3.81 7.29 -7.08
N ARG A 117 -2.83 8.11 -6.71
CA ARG A 117 -1.72 8.52 -7.61
C ARG A 117 -0.38 7.88 -7.33
N HIS A 118 -0.13 7.42 -6.10
CA HIS A 118 1.13 6.84 -5.64
C HIS A 118 2.34 7.77 -5.85
N ASP A 119 2.10 9.09 -5.83
CA ASP A 119 3.12 10.12 -6.00
C ASP A 119 3.45 10.76 -4.65
N PRO A 120 4.58 10.38 -4.00
CA PRO A 120 4.99 10.96 -2.72
C PRO A 120 5.46 12.42 -2.87
N ASP A 121 5.79 12.86 -4.08
CA ASP A 121 6.30 14.19 -4.36
C ASP A 121 5.22 15.22 -4.63
N ASN A 122 3.97 14.78 -4.83
CA ASN A 122 2.82 15.67 -5.03
C ASN A 122 2.66 16.65 -3.86
N PRO A 123 2.39 17.95 -4.13
CA PRO A 123 2.24 18.96 -3.07
C PRO A 123 1.16 18.64 -2.02
N VAL A 124 0.06 17.97 -2.40
CA VAL A 124 -0.99 17.55 -1.46
C VAL A 124 -0.44 16.50 -0.49
N VAL A 125 0.30 15.51 -1.01
CA VAL A 125 0.91 14.43 -0.22
C VAL A 125 1.98 14.97 0.71
N LYS A 126 2.92 15.76 0.20
CA LYS A 126 3.98 16.41 1.02
C LYS A 126 3.39 17.21 2.17
N ARG A 127 2.30 17.95 1.93
CA ARG A 127 1.61 18.72 2.97
C ARG A 127 0.99 17.83 4.05
N GLY A 128 0.31 16.75 3.66
CA GLY A 128 -0.25 15.80 4.63
C GLY A 128 0.81 15.08 5.45
N VAL A 129 1.93 14.67 4.82
CA VAL A 129 3.08 14.08 5.52
C VAL A 129 3.67 15.08 6.51
N GLN A 130 3.87 16.34 6.10
CA GLN A 130 4.34 17.40 7.00
C GLN A 130 3.39 17.58 8.20
N ALA A 131 2.08 17.56 7.98
CA ALA A 131 1.08 17.69 9.04
C ALA A 131 1.12 16.49 10.00
N ALA A 132 1.26 15.26 9.48
CA ALA A 132 1.42 14.06 10.29
C ALA A 132 2.70 14.08 11.15
N LEU A 133 3.83 14.51 10.58
CA LEU A 133 5.09 14.65 11.32
C LEU A 133 5.01 15.74 12.40
N ALA A 134 4.36 16.87 12.09
CA ALA A 134 4.16 17.94 13.06
C ALA A 134 3.25 17.49 14.23
N MET A 135 2.19 16.72 13.92
CA MET A 135 1.32 16.10 14.92
C MET A 135 2.09 15.12 15.82
N GLN A 136 2.92 14.26 15.25
CA GLN A 136 3.74 13.32 16.02
C GLN A 136 4.67 14.05 16.99
N LYS A 137 5.35 15.11 16.52
CA LYS A 137 6.17 15.96 17.38
C LYS A 137 5.35 16.65 18.48
N ALA A 138 4.12 17.07 18.20
CA ALA A 138 3.26 17.66 19.23
C ALA A 138 2.88 16.64 20.32
N LEU A 139 2.61 15.38 19.94
CA LEU A 139 2.33 14.30 20.89
C LEU A 139 3.51 14.03 21.83
N GLU A 140 4.75 14.04 21.32
CA GLU A 140 5.95 13.90 22.15
C GLU A 140 6.08 15.02 23.20
N ASN A 141 5.47 16.18 22.93
CA ASN A 141 5.44 17.32 23.84
C ASN A 141 4.16 17.38 24.69
N GLY A 142 3.40 16.27 24.78
CA GLY A 142 2.22 16.16 25.64
C GLY A 142 0.90 16.65 25.03
N ALA A 143 0.87 16.98 23.73
CA ALA A 143 -0.39 17.29 23.06
C ALA A 143 -1.30 16.04 22.97
N GLY A 144 -2.60 16.25 22.72
CA GLY A 144 -3.56 15.16 22.46
C GLY A 144 -4.17 14.50 23.69
N GLU A 145 -3.69 14.78 24.91
CA GLU A 145 -4.27 14.25 26.15
C GLU A 145 -5.76 14.60 26.31
N HIS A 146 -6.14 15.80 25.87
CA HIS A 146 -7.51 16.33 25.92
C HIS A 146 -8.15 16.48 24.53
N GLY A 147 -7.48 16.00 23.48
CA GLY A 147 -7.90 16.18 22.09
C GLY A 147 -9.08 15.27 21.73
N HIS A 148 -10.26 15.84 21.44
CA HIS A 148 -11.45 15.08 21.07
C HIS A 148 -11.31 14.31 19.75
N LYS A 149 -10.40 14.73 18.86
CA LYS A 149 -10.19 14.07 17.56
C LYS A 149 -8.95 13.18 17.49
N ARG A 150 -8.22 12.99 18.59
CA ARG A 150 -6.98 12.19 18.59
C ARG A 150 -7.15 10.78 17.99
N ASN A 151 -8.26 10.11 18.32
CA ASN A 151 -8.56 8.75 17.85
C ASN A 151 -9.10 8.71 16.40
N TYR A 152 -9.20 9.85 15.73
CA TYR A 152 -9.40 9.95 14.28
C TYR A 152 -8.08 10.31 13.59
N GLU A 153 -7.41 11.31 14.12
CA GLU A 153 -6.28 11.95 13.47
C GLU A 153 -4.99 11.15 13.54
N ILE A 154 -4.68 10.58 14.72
CA ILE A 154 -3.51 9.71 14.89
C ILE A 154 -3.63 8.49 13.99
N PRO A 155 -4.80 7.81 13.92
CA PRO A 155 -4.99 6.77 12.94
C PRO A 155 -4.78 7.20 11.50
N VAL A 156 -5.38 8.31 11.04
CA VAL A 156 -5.23 8.76 9.65
C VAL A 156 -3.78 9.15 9.33
N ALA A 157 -3.05 9.75 10.28
CA ALA A 157 -1.62 10.01 10.17
C ALA A 157 -0.81 8.71 10.06
N THR A 158 -1.18 7.69 10.86
CA THR A 158 -0.58 6.34 10.79
C THR A 158 -0.79 5.72 9.41
N LEU A 159 -2.00 5.78 8.87
CA LEU A 159 -2.33 5.26 7.53
C LEU A 159 -1.50 5.95 6.44
N LEU A 160 -1.40 7.29 6.49
CA LEU A 160 -0.63 8.06 5.50
C LEU A 160 0.86 7.71 5.55
N LEU A 161 1.49 7.78 6.73
CA LEU A 161 2.93 7.54 6.84
C LEU A 161 3.30 6.10 6.47
N ALA A 162 2.47 5.13 6.88
CA ALA A 162 2.69 3.73 6.54
C ALA A 162 2.51 3.46 5.03
N GLU A 163 1.57 4.13 4.38
CA GLU A 163 1.35 3.98 2.94
C GLU A 163 2.42 4.70 2.11
N VAL A 164 2.93 5.85 2.56
CA VAL A 164 3.96 6.61 1.84
C VAL A 164 5.32 5.94 1.92
N ASP A 165 5.81 5.63 3.14
CA ASP A 165 7.08 4.92 3.37
C ASP A 165 7.18 4.43 4.82
N ALA A 166 6.67 3.22 5.09
CA ALA A 166 6.66 2.66 6.44
C ALA A 166 8.06 2.45 7.04
N ALA A 167 9.08 2.21 6.20
CA ALA A 167 10.45 2.01 6.67
C ALA A 167 11.06 3.33 7.13
N ARG A 168 10.93 4.37 6.32
CA ARG A 168 11.39 5.72 6.64
C ARG A 168 10.70 6.29 7.88
N TYR A 169 9.39 6.07 8.02
CA TYR A 169 8.59 6.64 9.10
C TYR A 169 8.38 5.69 10.29
N LYS A 170 9.16 4.60 10.37
CA LYS A 170 9.05 3.61 11.45
C LYS A 170 9.07 4.23 12.87
N PRO A 171 9.95 5.19 13.22
CA PRO A 171 9.94 5.80 14.55
C PRO A 171 8.61 6.51 14.87
N GLN A 172 8.02 7.20 13.88
CA GLN A 172 6.75 7.90 14.04
C GLN A 172 5.59 6.91 14.15
N LEU A 173 5.62 5.81 13.39
CA LEU A 173 4.64 4.74 13.48
C LEU A 173 4.68 4.05 14.85
N GLU A 174 5.86 3.79 15.41
CA GLU A 174 6.02 3.27 16.78
C GLU A 174 5.52 4.28 17.83
N SER A 175 5.79 5.58 17.65
CA SER A 175 5.26 6.64 18.52
C SER A 175 3.74 6.69 18.53
N PHE A 176 3.10 6.65 17.35
CA PHE A 176 1.64 6.59 17.25
C PHE A 176 1.07 5.30 17.82
N GLN A 177 1.74 4.16 17.60
CA GLN A 177 1.35 2.87 18.17
C GLN A 177 1.31 2.94 19.70
N HIS A 178 2.37 3.45 20.34
CA HIS A 178 2.41 3.62 21.79
C HIS A 178 1.29 4.52 22.27
N HIS A 179 1.11 5.70 21.64
CA HIS A 179 0.06 6.63 22.04
C HIS A 179 -1.34 6.02 21.94
N LEU A 180 -1.65 5.29 20.87
CA LEU A 180 -2.93 4.59 20.74
C LEU A 180 -3.09 3.56 21.85
N MET A 181 -2.08 2.73 22.12
CA MET A 181 -2.20 1.69 23.15
C MET A 181 -2.36 2.27 24.55
N ASP A 182 -1.68 3.36 24.88
CA ASP A 182 -1.72 3.98 26.21
C ASP A 182 -3.08 4.63 26.51
N HIS A 183 -3.83 5.00 25.47
CA HIS A 183 -5.15 5.62 25.59
C HIS A 183 -6.32 4.66 25.39
N GLN A 184 -6.06 3.35 25.34
CA GLN A 184 -7.12 2.35 25.36
C GLN A 184 -7.84 2.38 26.71
N MET A 185 -9.17 2.40 26.68
CA MET A 185 -9.98 2.39 27.89
C MET A 185 -9.87 1.04 28.61
N PRO A 186 -10.09 0.96 29.94
CA PRO A 186 -10.01 -0.30 30.68
C PRO A 186 -10.89 -1.44 30.14
N GLY A 187 -12.01 -1.11 29.49
CA GLY A 187 -12.89 -2.08 28.85
C GLY A 187 -12.40 -2.61 27.50
N GLY A 188 -11.34 -2.05 26.91
CA GLY A 188 -10.81 -2.40 25.58
C GLY A 188 -11.25 -1.46 24.44
N GLY A 189 -12.26 -0.61 24.68
CA GLY A 189 -12.70 0.40 23.73
C GLY A 189 -11.78 1.63 23.64
N PHE A 190 -12.14 2.53 22.74
CA PHE A 190 -11.56 3.86 22.59
C PHE A 190 -12.68 4.89 22.58
N GLY A 191 -12.43 6.10 23.03
CA GLY A 191 -13.45 7.13 23.10
C GLY A 191 -12.89 8.51 23.40
N TYR A 192 -13.80 9.46 23.58
CA TYR A 192 -13.46 10.84 23.89
C TYR A 192 -12.75 10.96 25.25
N PRO A 193 -11.76 11.85 25.38
CA PRO A 193 -11.14 12.14 26.67
C PRO A 193 -12.19 12.51 27.72
N GLY A 194 -12.11 11.89 28.90
CA GLY A 194 -13.02 12.14 30.03
C GLY A 194 -14.39 11.44 29.94
N TYR A 195 -14.71 10.78 28.83
CA TYR A 195 -15.97 10.02 28.71
C TYR A 195 -15.81 8.62 29.32
N ALA A 196 -16.87 8.15 29.99
CA ALA A 196 -16.90 6.80 30.56
C ALA A 196 -17.26 5.71 29.53
N THR A 197 -17.83 6.11 28.40
CA THR A 197 -18.26 5.23 27.30
C THR A 197 -17.28 5.28 26.13
N GLY A 198 -17.16 4.17 25.42
CA GLY A 198 -16.39 4.12 24.17
C GLY A 198 -17.22 4.61 22.98
N ASP A 199 -16.52 5.06 21.94
CA ASP A 199 -17.08 5.61 20.71
C ASP A 199 -16.79 4.68 19.53
N ILE A 200 -17.85 4.17 18.89
CA ILE A 200 -17.70 3.16 17.83
C ILE A 200 -17.03 3.73 16.58
N SER A 201 -17.29 4.99 16.25
CA SER A 201 -16.64 5.65 15.11
C SER A 201 -15.14 5.87 15.30
N GLN A 202 -14.68 6.23 16.51
CA GLN A 202 -13.26 6.35 16.83
C GLN A 202 -12.58 4.98 16.79
N VAL A 203 -13.21 3.96 17.37
CA VAL A 203 -12.67 2.59 17.39
C VAL A 203 -12.41 2.08 15.98
N GLN A 204 -13.27 2.40 15.01
CA GLN A 204 -13.02 2.05 13.60
C GLN A 204 -11.67 2.53 13.08
N TYR A 205 -11.33 3.79 13.33
CA TYR A 205 -10.07 4.33 12.86
C TYR A 205 -8.89 3.75 13.64
N VAL A 206 -9.02 3.64 14.97
CA VAL A 206 -7.96 3.05 15.81
C VAL A 206 -7.65 1.62 15.40
N VAL A 207 -8.66 0.79 15.19
CA VAL A 207 -8.46 -0.61 14.79
C VAL A 207 -7.89 -0.72 13.37
N LEU A 208 -8.28 0.18 12.45
CA LEU A 208 -7.69 0.26 11.12
C LEU A 208 -6.20 0.65 11.16
N ALA A 209 -5.82 1.57 12.05
CA ALA A 209 -4.41 1.92 12.28
C ALA A 209 -3.63 0.77 12.90
N ILE A 210 -4.19 0.08 13.91
CA ILE A 210 -3.59 -1.12 14.50
C ILE A 210 -3.33 -2.18 13.43
N TRP A 211 -4.31 -2.43 12.56
CA TRP A 211 -4.16 -3.37 11.45
C TRP A 211 -3.07 -2.93 10.46
N THR A 212 -2.98 -1.64 10.18
CA THR A 212 -1.92 -1.09 9.30
C THR A 212 -0.54 -1.23 9.93
N LEU A 213 -0.40 -0.96 11.22
CA LEU A 213 0.82 -1.15 11.99
C LEU A 213 1.25 -2.62 12.01
N ASP A 214 0.30 -3.54 12.21
CA ASP A 214 0.51 -4.99 12.16
C ASP A 214 1.12 -5.41 10.82
N ARG A 215 0.51 -4.99 9.71
CA ARG A 215 0.99 -5.33 8.35
C ARG A 215 2.34 -4.71 8.00
N ASN A 216 2.72 -3.65 8.69
CA ASN A 216 4.03 -3.03 8.54
C ASN A 216 5.06 -3.55 9.57
N GLY A 217 4.72 -4.59 10.34
CA GLY A 217 5.65 -5.24 11.27
C GLY A 217 6.00 -4.38 12.48
N ILE A 218 5.22 -3.33 12.75
CA ILE A 218 5.38 -2.51 13.96
C ILE A 218 4.95 -3.36 15.17
N PRO A 219 5.75 -3.44 16.25
CA PRO A 219 5.38 -4.22 17.43
C PRO A 219 4.04 -3.79 18.02
N LEU A 220 3.17 -4.76 18.33
CA LEU A 220 1.86 -4.51 18.95
C LEU A 220 1.63 -5.35 20.20
N ASP A 221 0.80 -4.83 21.10
CA ASP A 221 0.20 -5.60 22.19
C ASP A 221 -1.12 -6.24 21.71
N TYR A 222 -1.05 -7.52 21.33
CA TYR A 222 -2.23 -8.25 20.85
C TYR A 222 -3.26 -8.51 21.95
N GLY A 223 -2.89 -8.40 23.24
CA GLY A 223 -3.86 -8.50 24.33
C GLY A 223 -4.84 -7.33 24.27
N LYS A 224 -4.32 -6.13 23.98
CA LYS A 224 -5.12 -4.91 23.74
C LYS A 224 -5.98 -5.03 22.48
N VAL A 225 -5.46 -5.64 21.41
CA VAL A 225 -6.25 -5.89 20.17
C VAL A 225 -7.42 -6.84 20.45
N ALA A 226 -7.19 -7.94 21.15
CA ALA A 226 -8.25 -8.88 21.53
C ALA A 226 -9.26 -8.25 22.49
N ALA A 227 -8.80 -7.47 23.48
CA ALA A 227 -9.70 -6.74 24.39
C ALA A 227 -10.61 -5.76 23.62
N CYS A 228 -10.10 -5.12 22.55
CA CYS A 228 -10.91 -4.27 21.69
C CYS A 228 -11.96 -5.06 20.89
N ALA A 229 -11.60 -6.22 20.34
CA ALA A 229 -12.54 -7.11 19.65
C ALA A 229 -13.63 -7.63 20.61
N GLU A 230 -13.25 -8.01 21.82
CA GLU A 230 -14.18 -8.46 22.86
C GLU A 230 -15.12 -7.32 23.30
N TRP A 231 -14.60 -6.11 23.48
CA TRP A 231 -15.40 -4.92 23.74
C TRP A 231 -16.41 -4.69 22.61
N LEU A 232 -15.94 -4.73 21.36
CA LEU A 232 -16.68 -4.96 20.10
C LEU A 232 -17.99 -5.73 20.30
N MET A 233 -17.81 -6.98 20.68
CA MET A 233 -18.89 -7.95 20.81
C MET A 233 -19.79 -7.65 22.01
N ARG A 234 -19.25 -7.17 23.13
CA ARG A 234 -20.06 -6.88 24.34
C ARG A 234 -20.98 -5.68 24.17
N VAL A 235 -20.57 -4.68 23.39
CA VAL A 235 -21.32 -3.43 23.22
C VAL A 235 -22.25 -3.42 22.01
N GLN A 236 -22.32 -4.53 21.27
CA GLN A 236 -23.33 -4.71 20.22
C GLN A 236 -24.73 -4.63 20.84
N ASP A 237 -25.63 -3.92 20.19
CA ASP A 237 -27.02 -3.82 20.62
C ASP A 237 -27.74 -5.16 20.41
N ILE A 238 -28.72 -5.47 21.26
CA ILE A 238 -29.56 -6.68 21.14
C ILE A 238 -30.30 -6.82 19.80
N ARG A 239 -30.32 -5.81 18.94
CA ARG A 239 -30.87 -5.86 17.58
C ARG A 239 -29.81 -6.20 16.53
N GLY A 240 -28.52 -6.12 16.85
CA GLY A 240 -27.41 -6.52 15.97
C GLY A 240 -26.55 -5.39 15.40
N ALA A 241 -26.95 -4.12 15.54
CA ALA A 241 -26.10 -2.98 15.17
C ALA A 241 -25.34 -2.41 16.38
N TRP A 242 -24.59 -1.32 16.17
CA TRP A 242 -23.86 -0.61 17.22
C TRP A 242 -24.38 0.82 17.41
N PRO A 243 -24.31 1.36 18.64
CA PRO A 243 -24.62 2.77 18.94
C PRO A 243 -23.41 3.66 18.60
N TYR A 244 -23.55 4.98 18.77
CA TYR A 244 -22.39 5.88 18.67
C TYR A 244 -21.57 5.83 19.96
N GLN A 245 -22.18 6.17 21.10
CA GLN A 245 -21.61 5.92 22.43
C GLN A 245 -22.11 4.59 23.01
N ALA A 246 -21.18 3.67 23.23
CA ALA A 246 -21.45 2.31 23.66
C ALA A 246 -21.43 2.16 25.18
N TYR A 247 -22.53 1.65 25.74
CA TYR A 247 -22.57 1.17 27.12
C TYR A 247 -22.08 -0.28 27.19
N ASP A 248 -20.99 -0.52 27.90
CA ASP A 248 -20.43 -1.85 28.12
C ASP A 248 -21.08 -2.50 29.36
N PRO A 249 -21.87 -3.60 29.18
CA PRO A 249 -22.43 -4.31 30.31
C PRO A 249 -21.35 -5.02 31.16
N GLY A 250 -20.17 -5.24 30.59
CA GLY A 250 -19.04 -5.92 31.20
C GLY A 250 -18.93 -7.40 30.81
N PRO A 251 -17.78 -8.03 31.06
CA PRO A 251 -17.53 -9.43 30.69
C PRO A 251 -18.55 -10.41 31.30
N GLY A 252 -18.89 -11.45 30.54
CA GLY A 252 -19.80 -12.51 30.98
C GLY A 252 -21.29 -12.13 31.02
N LYS A 253 -21.64 -10.87 30.72
CA LYS A 253 -23.03 -10.44 30.59
C LYS A 253 -23.51 -10.57 29.14
N GLY A 254 -24.80 -10.81 28.96
CA GLY A 254 -25.43 -10.81 27.65
C GLY A 254 -25.51 -9.40 27.04
N LEU A 255 -25.82 -9.34 25.74
CA LEU A 255 -26.07 -8.08 25.05
C LEU A 255 -27.23 -7.32 25.71
N VAL A 256 -27.17 -6.00 25.66
CA VAL A 256 -28.21 -5.10 26.20
C VAL A 256 -28.75 -4.18 25.12
N ALA A 257 -29.98 -3.69 25.30
CA ALA A 257 -30.49 -2.59 24.50
C ALA A 257 -29.62 -1.35 24.77
N GLN A 258 -28.98 -0.84 23.71
CA GLN A 258 -28.13 0.33 23.82
C GLN A 258 -28.99 1.58 24.01
N ARG A 259 -28.47 2.54 24.78
CA ARG A 259 -29.22 3.75 25.18
C ARG A 259 -29.41 4.71 24.01
N GLU A 260 -28.41 4.77 23.14
CA GLU A 260 -28.47 5.57 21.92
C GLU A 260 -29.05 4.77 20.75
N ARG A 261 -29.55 5.50 19.75
CA ARG A 261 -30.06 4.90 18.52
C ARG A 261 -28.92 4.22 17.76
N VAL A 262 -29.13 2.97 17.39
CA VAL A 262 -28.28 2.25 16.43
C VAL A 262 -28.68 2.59 14.98
N GLY A 263 -27.72 2.56 14.07
CA GLY A 263 -27.94 2.94 12.67
C GLY A 263 -26.88 2.38 11.73
N MET A 264 -27.09 2.50 10.41
CA MET A 264 -26.20 1.91 9.39
C MET A 264 -24.74 2.37 9.54
N SER A 265 -24.52 3.66 9.80
CA SER A 265 -23.18 4.23 9.96
C SER A 265 -22.38 3.50 11.05
N MET A 266 -22.92 3.44 12.27
CA MET A 266 -22.25 2.77 13.39
C MET A 266 -22.30 1.25 13.27
N GLY A 267 -23.34 0.69 12.64
CA GLY A 267 -23.43 -0.72 12.32
C GLY A 267 -22.24 -1.20 11.46
N LEU A 268 -21.99 -0.50 10.35
CA LEU A 268 -20.84 -0.78 9.48
C LEU A 268 -19.51 -0.49 10.20
N ALA A 269 -19.44 0.56 11.02
CA ALA A 269 -18.24 0.89 11.78
C ALA A 269 -17.88 -0.20 12.81
N GLY A 270 -18.84 -0.62 13.64
CA GLY A 270 -18.64 -1.68 14.61
C GLY A 270 -18.34 -3.03 13.96
N GLY A 271 -19.11 -3.39 12.93
CA GLY A 271 -18.90 -4.63 12.17
C GLY A 271 -17.54 -4.67 11.48
N SER A 272 -17.12 -3.59 10.81
CA SER A 272 -15.82 -3.53 10.15
C SER A 272 -14.68 -3.57 11.16
N SER A 273 -14.76 -2.79 12.25
CA SER A 273 -13.77 -2.82 13.35
C SER A 273 -13.57 -4.24 13.87
N LEU A 274 -14.65 -4.98 14.09
CA LEU A 274 -14.56 -6.34 14.61
C LEU A 274 -13.86 -7.29 13.64
N LEU A 275 -14.18 -7.21 12.34
CA LEU A 275 -13.55 -8.05 11.33
C LEU A 275 -12.07 -7.67 11.08
N ILE A 276 -11.73 -6.39 11.13
CA ILE A 276 -10.36 -5.88 11.04
C ILE A 276 -9.54 -6.38 12.23
N ALA A 277 -10.06 -6.29 13.46
CA ALA A 277 -9.40 -6.83 14.64
C ALA A 277 -9.20 -8.35 14.52
N GLY A 278 -10.17 -9.06 13.93
CA GLY A 278 -10.03 -10.48 13.59
C GLY A 278 -8.88 -10.75 12.61
N ASP A 279 -8.72 -9.95 11.56
CA ASP A 279 -7.62 -10.10 10.60
C ASP A 279 -6.26 -9.74 11.23
N ALA A 280 -6.23 -8.70 12.06
CA ALA A 280 -5.08 -8.34 12.88
C ALA A 280 -4.77 -9.40 13.96
N LEU A 281 -5.65 -10.36 14.22
CA LEU A 281 -5.37 -11.54 15.05
C LEU A 281 -5.12 -12.80 14.21
N ARG A 282 -5.06 -12.67 12.87
CA ARG A 282 -4.94 -13.76 11.88
C ARG A 282 -6.03 -14.81 12.04
N LEU A 283 -7.23 -14.39 12.44
CA LEU A 283 -8.40 -15.27 12.52
C LEU A 283 -8.82 -15.79 11.15
N TRP A 284 -8.52 -15.07 10.07
CA TRP A 284 -8.90 -15.45 8.70
C TRP A 284 -7.76 -16.12 7.92
N GLY A 285 -6.66 -16.48 8.59
CA GLY A 285 -5.44 -16.98 7.96
C GLY A 285 -4.51 -15.85 7.54
N ASP A 286 -3.57 -16.16 6.64
CA ASP A 286 -2.81 -15.13 5.93
C ASP A 286 -3.66 -14.64 4.76
N THR A 287 -3.99 -13.35 4.77
CA THR A 287 -4.94 -12.72 3.84
C THR A 287 -4.26 -11.87 2.78
N VAL A 288 -2.93 -11.89 2.72
CA VAL A 288 -2.15 -11.30 1.63
C VAL A 288 -2.28 -12.20 0.39
N ASP A 289 -2.55 -11.60 -0.77
CA ASP A 289 -2.55 -12.36 -2.03
C ASP A 289 -1.11 -12.56 -2.48
N GLU A 290 -0.54 -13.74 -2.20
CA GLU A 290 0.82 -14.08 -2.63
C GLU A 290 0.98 -14.12 -4.16
N ALA A 291 -0.12 -14.18 -4.93
CA ALA A 291 -0.10 -14.28 -6.39
C ALA A 291 -0.13 -12.92 -7.12
N ASP A 292 -0.52 -11.85 -6.43
CA ASP A 292 -0.47 -10.46 -6.91
C ASP A 292 0.01 -9.53 -5.79
N PRO A 293 1.34 -9.40 -5.60
CA PRO A 293 1.88 -8.56 -4.54
C PRO A 293 1.64 -7.06 -4.79
N GLY A 294 0.95 -6.69 -5.88
CA GLY A 294 0.62 -5.31 -6.21
C GLY A 294 1.83 -4.51 -6.70
N VAL A 295 2.87 -5.18 -7.20
CA VAL A 295 4.09 -4.53 -7.71
C VAL A 295 4.01 -4.47 -9.23
N PRO A 296 3.89 -3.27 -9.83
CA PRO A 296 3.90 -3.13 -11.28
C PRO A 296 5.17 -3.76 -11.89
N GLY A 297 4.99 -4.72 -12.80
CA GLY A 297 6.09 -5.37 -13.52
C GLY A 297 6.68 -6.62 -12.84
N LEU A 298 6.23 -7.00 -11.64
CA LEU A 298 6.72 -8.23 -11.01
C LEU A 298 6.11 -9.45 -11.72
N PRO A 299 6.93 -10.42 -12.19
CA PRO A 299 6.41 -11.67 -12.73
C PRO A 299 5.53 -12.40 -11.71
N LYS A 300 4.39 -12.96 -12.16
CA LYS A 300 3.45 -13.73 -11.32
C LYS A 300 4.09 -14.92 -10.58
N ALA A 301 5.28 -15.35 -11.01
CA ALA A 301 6.03 -16.43 -10.39
C ALA A 301 6.83 -16.02 -9.14
N ILE A 302 7.01 -14.72 -8.89
CA ILE A 302 7.75 -14.22 -7.73
C ILE A 302 6.77 -13.87 -6.62
N GLN A 303 6.90 -14.58 -5.50
CA GLN A 303 6.13 -14.30 -4.29
C GLN A 303 6.94 -13.41 -3.35
N LEU A 304 6.32 -12.34 -2.87
CA LEU A 304 6.93 -11.49 -1.85
C LEU A 304 6.83 -12.18 -0.48
N TYR A 305 7.96 -12.69 0.02
CA TYR A 305 8.01 -13.20 1.40
C TYR A 305 8.37 -12.07 2.38
N LYS A 306 7.41 -11.67 3.20
CA LYS A 306 7.62 -10.75 4.32
C LYS A 306 7.48 -11.50 5.64
N GLU A 307 8.54 -11.58 6.43
CA GLU A 307 8.47 -12.21 7.75
C GLU A 307 7.49 -11.45 8.65
N ASP A 308 6.49 -12.16 9.20
CA ASP A 308 5.60 -11.60 10.22
C ASP A 308 6.37 -11.44 11.54
N ALA A 309 6.97 -10.25 11.72
CA ALA A 309 7.68 -9.84 12.92
C ALA A 309 6.83 -9.94 14.21
N ASN A 310 5.50 -10.01 14.07
CA ASN A 310 4.56 -10.08 15.17
C ASN A 310 4.00 -11.48 15.45
N LYS A 311 4.31 -12.49 14.64
CA LYS A 311 3.81 -13.87 14.78
C LYS A 311 3.93 -14.40 16.22
N LYS A 312 5.09 -14.20 16.85
CA LYS A 312 5.34 -14.63 18.25
C LYS A 312 4.52 -13.85 19.28
N ARG A 313 4.26 -12.55 19.06
CA ARG A 313 3.45 -11.71 19.97
C ARG A 313 1.98 -12.10 19.86
N ARG A 314 1.49 -12.27 18.63
CA ARG A 314 0.12 -12.68 18.31
C ARG A 314 -0.23 -14.04 18.90
N GLY A 315 0.68 -15.01 18.80
CA GLY A 315 0.47 -16.37 19.33
C GLY A 315 0.28 -16.47 20.85
N LYS A 316 0.49 -15.39 21.62
CA LYS A 316 0.23 -15.35 23.07
C LYS A 316 -1.24 -15.12 23.41
N VAL A 317 -2.04 -14.73 22.43
CA VAL A 317 -3.44 -14.33 22.62
C VAL A 317 -4.34 -15.30 21.87
N LYS A 318 -5.48 -15.64 22.47
CA LYS A 318 -6.45 -16.56 21.89
C LYS A 318 -7.81 -15.90 21.80
N LEU A 319 -8.29 -15.74 20.57
CA LEU A 319 -9.67 -15.37 20.25
C LEU A 319 -10.16 -16.38 19.20
N SER A 320 -11.41 -16.83 19.30
CA SER A 320 -11.99 -17.74 18.32
C SER A 320 -12.71 -16.98 17.21
N GLN A 321 -12.78 -17.56 16.01
CA GLN A 321 -13.50 -16.99 14.87
C GLN A 321 -15.01 -16.90 15.10
N GLU A 322 -15.58 -17.90 15.78
CA GLU A 322 -17.03 -18.09 15.85
C GLU A 322 -17.79 -16.91 16.50
N PRO A 323 -17.38 -16.37 17.67
CA PRO A 323 -18.04 -15.20 18.25
C PRO A 323 -17.98 -13.97 17.34
N VAL A 324 -16.86 -13.76 16.65
CA VAL A 324 -16.68 -12.64 15.71
C VAL A 324 -17.63 -12.77 14.52
N LYS A 325 -17.64 -13.96 13.87
CA LYS A 325 -18.53 -14.23 12.74
C LYS A 325 -20.00 -14.16 13.13
N ARG A 326 -20.35 -14.63 14.33
CA ARG A 326 -21.72 -14.51 14.87
C ARG A 326 -22.14 -13.06 15.03
N SER A 327 -21.28 -12.22 15.60
CA SER A 327 -21.55 -10.80 15.77
C SER A 327 -21.70 -10.08 14.42
N ALA A 328 -20.84 -10.38 13.45
CA ALA A 328 -20.95 -9.86 12.08
C ALA A 328 -22.24 -10.33 11.39
N SER A 329 -22.61 -11.60 11.52
CA SER A 329 -23.85 -12.16 10.98
C SER A 329 -25.10 -11.52 11.60
N PHE A 330 -25.03 -11.15 12.88
CA PHE A 330 -26.14 -10.47 13.55
C PHE A 330 -26.35 -9.06 12.97
N PHE A 331 -25.28 -8.36 12.65
CA PHE A 331 -25.35 -7.09 11.93
C PHE A 331 -25.88 -7.26 10.50
N ASP A 332 -25.47 -8.31 9.78
CA ASP A 332 -26.01 -8.62 8.46
C ASP A 332 -27.53 -8.80 8.48
N GLN A 333 -28.06 -9.49 9.50
CA GLN A 333 -29.51 -9.63 9.69
C GLN A 333 -30.17 -8.27 9.97
N TRP A 334 -29.56 -7.45 10.83
CA TRP A 334 -30.08 -6.12 11.14
C TRP A 334 -30.12 -5.21 9.92
N ARG A 335 -29.06 -5.16 9.10
CA ARG A 335 -28.98 -4.25 7.94
C ARG A 335 -29.96 -4.63 6.83
N VAL A 336 -30.26 -5.93 6.65
CA VAL A 336 -31.29 -6.39 5.71
C VAL A 336 -32.66 -5.91 6.14
N ALA A 337 -32.96 -5.97 7.44
CA ALA A 337 -34.22 -5.46 8.00
C ALA A 337 -34.29 -3.92 8.07
N ASN A 338 -33.14 -3.23 7.98
CA ASN A 338 -33.01 -1.77 8.12
C ASN A 338 -32.16 -1.19 6.98
N PRO A 339 -32.62 -1.27 5.72
CA PRO A 339 -31.84 -0.77 4.58
C PRO A 339 -31.59 0.74 4.72
N TYR A 340 -30.39 1.16 4.32
CA TYR A 340 -30.05 2.58 4.32
C TYR A 340 -30.72 3.27 3.14
N THR A 341 -31.25 4.47 3.38
CA THR A 341 -31.73 5.37 2.34
C THR A 341 -31.18 6.75 2.64
N ARG A 342 -30.44 7.32 1.69
CA ARG A 342 -29.88 8.66 1.84
C ARG A 342 -31.02 9.68 2.01
N PRO A 343 -31.11 10.41 3.13
CA PRO A 343 -32.18 11.36 3.34
C PRO A 343 -32.05 12.58 2.39
N LYS A 344 -33.14 13.36 2.29
CA LYS A 344 -33.13 14.64 1.57
C LYS A 344 -32.36 15.73 2.32
N SER A 345 -32.18 15.60 3.63
CA SER A 345 -31.31 16.44 4.45
C SER A 345 -29.85 16.01 4.34
N SER A 346 -28.93 16.80 4.92
CA SER A 346 -27.56 16.35 5.16
C SER A 346 -27.52 15.11 6.06
N ASP A 347 -26.53 14.26 5.81
CA ASP A 347 -26.22 13.03 6.55
C ASP A 347 -24.73 12.69 6.35
N PHE A 348 -24.25 11.60 6.96
CA PHE A 348 -22.88 11.09 6.86
C PHE A 348 -22.67 10.15 5.65
N TYR A 349 -23.35 10.40 4.52
CA TYR A 349 -23.35 9.51 3.34
C TYR A 349 -21.95 9.07 2.90
N TYR A 350 -21.02 10.00 2.71
CA TYR A 350 -19.65 9.70 2.26
C TYR A 350 -18.88 8.84 3.25
N TYR A 351 -19.06 9.07 4.55
CA TYR A 351 -18.48 8.23 5.60
C TYR A 351 -19.10 6.82 5.60
N ILE A 352 -20.42 6.72 5.38
CA ILE A 352 -21.16 5.44 5.31
C ILE A 352 -20.64 4.59 4.15
N ILE A 353 -20.53 5.15 2.94
CA ILE A 353 -20.09 4.37 1.77
C ILE A 353 -18.64 3.91 1.91
N TYR A 354 -17.74 4.79 2.39
CA TYR A 354 -16.35 4.43 2.67
C TYR A 354 -16.26 3.30 3.71
N THR A 355 -17.11 3.34 4.73
CA THR A 355 -17.18 2.30 5.75
C THR A 355 -17.82 1.01 5.23
N ARG A 356 -18.79 1.11 4.31
CA ARG A 356 -19.38 -0.05 3.63
C ARG A 356 -18.35 -0.80 2.79
N GLU A 357 -17.56 -0.09 1.99
CA GLU A 357 -16.47 -0.70 1.21
C GLU A 357 -15.52 -1.48 2.11
N ARG A 358 -15.16 -0.91 3.26
CA ARG A 358 -14.32 -1.58 4.25
C ARG A 358 -14.99 -2.83 4.82
N TYR A 359 -16.22 -2.72 5.29
CA TYR A 359 -16.96 -3.84 5.86
C TYR A 359 -17.06 -5.00 4.86
N GLU A 360 -17.51 -4.73 3.64
CA GLU A 360 -17.69 -5.76 2.61
C GLU A 360 -16.34 -6.40 2.22
N SER A 361 -15.25 -5.62 2.14
CA SER A 361 -13.91 -6.16 1.86
C SER A 361 -13.40 -7.11 2.96
N PHE A 362 -13.68 -6.81 4.23
CA PHE A 362 -13.34 -7.72 5.33
C PHE A 362 -14.29 -8.91 5.44
N VAL A 363 -15.55 -8.78 5.01
CA VAL A 363 -16.48 -9.91 4.85
C VAL A 363 -15.97 -10.88 3.79
N GLU A 364 -15.42 -10.38 2.67
CA GLU A 364 -14.85 -11.23 1.62
C GLU A 364 -13.80 -12.20 2.20
N ILE A 365 -12.81 -11.68 2.95
CA ILE A 365 -11.77 -12.52 3.53
C ILE A 365 -12.24 -13.35 4.74
N ALA A 366 -13.08 -12.82 5.62
CA ALA A 366 -13.53 -13.54 6.81
C ALA A 366 -14.34 -14.79 6.46
N TYR A 367 -15.05 -14.76 5.33
CA TYR A 367 -15.88 -15.87 4.85
C TYR A 367 -15.28 -16.60 3.64
N GLY A 368 -14.03 -16.30 3.24
CA GLY A 368 -13.36 -16.96 2.11
C GLY A 368 -14.09 -16.79 0.78
N ARG A 369 -14.75 -15.64 0.57
CA ARG A 369 -15.43 -15.31 -0.68
C ARG A 369 -14.41 -14.84 -1.72
N PRO A 370 -14.68 -15.06 -3.02
CA PRO A 370 -13.80 -14.55 -4.07
C PRO A 370 -13.74 -13.02 -4.02
N LYS A 371 -12.57 -12.48 -4.38
CA LYS A 371 -12.38 -11.05 -4.59
C LYS A 371 -13.24 -10.58 -5.77
N ASP A 372 -14.27 -9.79 -5.48
CA ASP A 372 -15.16 -9.22 -6.49
C ASP A 372 -14.92 -7.71 -6.61
N LYS A 373 -14.46 -7.28 -7.78
CA LYS A 373 -14.23 -5.86 -8.09
C LYS A 373 -15.51 -5.10 -8.46
N SER A 374 -16.59 -5.79 -8.84
CA SER A 374 -17.84 -5.19 -9.33
C SER A 374 -19.10 -5.81 -8.69
N PRO A 375 -19.19 -5.90 -7.36
CA PRO A 375 -20.41 -6.38 -6.71
C PRO A 375 -21.55 -5.36 -6.89
N ASP A 376 -22.81 -5.81 -6.81
CA ASP A 376 -24.00 -4.97 -7.00
C ASP A 376 -23.97 -3.70 -6.14
N TRP A 377 -23.59 -3.82 -4.86
CA TRP A 377 -23.51 -2.67 -3.95
C TRP A 377 -22.48 -1.62 -4.38
N TYR A 378 -21.40 -2.03 -5.05
CA TYR A 378 -20.39 -1.10 -5.56
C TYR A 378 -20.95 -0.36 -6.78
N ASN A 379 -21.61 -1.09 -7.68
CA ASN A 379 -22.26 -0.54 -8.86
C ASN A 379 -23.34 0.50 -8.53
N GLU A 380 -24.20 0.19 -7.56
CA GLU A 380 -25.23 1.11 -7.05
C GLU A 380 -24.60 2.42 -6.57
N ILE A 381 -23.59 2.34 -5.70
CA ILE A 381 -22.96 3.52 -5.11
C ILE A 381 -22.10 4.28 -6.14
N ALA A 382 -21.43 3.59 -7.08
CA ALA A 382 -20.69 4.26 -8.15
C ALA A 382 -21.62 5.08 -9.06
N ALA A 383 -22.81 4.54 -9.38
CA ALA A 383 -23.83 5.29 -10.10
C ALA A 383 -24.34 6.50 -9.32
N GLU A 384 -24.56 6.34 -8.01
CA GLU A 384 -24.92 7.45 -7.11
C GLU A 384 -23.82 8.53 -7.08
N LEU A 385 -22.56 8.15 -6.86
CA LEU A 385 -21.41 9.06 -6.84
C LEU A 385 -21.26 9.83 -8.14
N LYS A 386 -21.48 9.18 -9.28
CA LYS A 386 -21.51 9.85 -10.59
C LYS A 386 -22.57 10.94 -10.65
N SER A 387 -23.76 10.68 -10.11
CA SER A 387 -24.84 11.66 -10.07
C SER A 387 -24.62 12.81 -9.07
N PHE A 388 -23.77 12.59 -8.05
CA PHE A 388 -23.51 13.57 -6.98
C PHE A 388 -22.22 14.37 -7.17
N GLN A 389 -21.34 14.00 -8.12
CA GLN A 389 -20.09 14.72 -8.35
C GLN A 389 -20.36 16.10 -8.96
N GLY A 390 -19.92 17.16 -8.27
CA GLY A 390 -20.14 18.54 -8.69
C GLY A 390 -19.31 18.92 -9.93
N ALA A 391 -19.59 20.10 -10.49
CA ALA A 391 -18.82 20.65 -11.62
C ALA A 391 -17.35 20.89 -11.25
N SER A 392 -17.08 21.18 -9.98
CA SER A 392 -15.74 21.34 -9.40
C SER A 392 -14.91 20.04 -9.43
N GLY A 393 -15.54 18.89 -9.70
CA GLY A 393 -14.92 17.56 -9.61
C GLY A 393 -14.95 16.96 -8.20
N GLY A 394 -15.23 17.76 -7.18
CA GLY A 394 -15.43 17.29 -5.81
C GLY A 394 -16.84 16.83 -5.53
N TRP A 395 -17.04 16.24 -4.35
CA TRP A 395 -18.35 15.94 -3.79
C TRP A 395 -18.67 16.95 -2.69
N ASP A 396 -19.27 18.06 -3.11
CA ASP A 396 -19.61 19.24 -2.29
C ASP A 396 -21.13 19.37 -2.03
N ASP A 397 -21.89 18.31 -2.29
CA ASP A 397 -23.33 18.25 -2.06
C ASP A 397 -23.68 18.10 -0.56
N ARG A 398 -24.95 17.82 -0.25
CA ARG A 398 -25.45 17.73 1.13
C ARG A 398 -24.75 16.64 1.96
N ALA A 399 -23.89 17.05 2.87
CA ALA A 399 -23.21 16.15 3.81
C ALA A 399 -22.93 16.84 5.15
N HIS A 400 -22.73 16.05 6.21
CA HIS A 400 -22.18 16.54 7.48
C HIS A 400 -20.65 16.69 7.45
N THR A 401 -20.00 16.15 6.43
CA THR A 401 -18.56 16.28 6.19
C THR A 401 -18.25 17.49 5.31
N SER A 402 -17.08 18.09 5.50
CA SER A 402 -16.60 19.13 4.58
C SER A 402 -16.37 18.56 3.17
N PRO A 403 -16.45 19.37 2.10
CA PRO A 403 -16.22 18.91 0.74
C PRO A 403 -14.90 18.17 0.50
N ILE A 404 -13.82 18.57 1.18
CA ILE A 404 -12.52 17.88 1.14
C ILE A 404 -12.63 16.46 1.70
N VAL A 405 -13.29 16.32 2.86
CA VAL A 405 -13.48 15.03 3.53
C VAL A 405 -14.43 14.14 2.73
N SER A 406 -15.54 14.69 2.24
CA SER A 406 -16.49 13.99 1.36
C SER A 406 -15.79 13.44 0.11
N THR A 407 -15.00 14.28 -0.56
CA THR A 407 -14.23 13.88 -1.74
C THR A 407 -13.20 12.81 -1.42
N SER A 408 -12.50 12.92 -0.28
CA SER A 408 -11.52 11.91 0.15
C SER A 408 -12.17 10.54 0.37
N PHE A 409 -13.34 10.49 1.03
CA PHE A 409 -14.08 9.24 1.23
C PHE A 409 -14.64 8.66 -0.07
N ALA A 410 -15.15 9.51 -0.97
CA ALA A 410 -15.61 9.07 -2.29
C ALA A 410 -14.48 8.44 -3.11
N LEU A 411 -13.29 9.06 -3.12
CA LEU A 411 -12.10 8.51 -3.79
C LEU A 411 -11.69 7.16 -3.20
N LEU A 412 -11.58 7.06 -1.88
CA LEU A 412 -11.22 5.80 -1.20
C LEU A 412 -12.23 4.68 -1.47
N PHE A 413 -13.52 5.02 -1.59
CA PHE A 413 -14.57 4.08 -2.02
C PHE A 413 -14.38 3.62 -3.46
N LEU A 414 -14.25 4.58 -4.41
CA LEU A 414 -14.19 4.29 -5.84
C LEU A 414 -13.01 3.38 -6.19
N ILE A 415 -11.85 3.58 -5.56
CA ILE A 415 -10.65 2.76 -5.79
C ILE A 415 -10.69 1.40 -5.06
N ARG A 416 -11.76 1.08 -4.32
CA ARG A 416 -11.84 -0.08 -3.42
C ARG A 416 -10.62 -0.15 -2.50
N SER A 417 -10.33 0.96 -1.81
CA SER A 417 -9.07 1.17 -1.09
C SER A 417 -8.76 0.07 -0.07
N THR A 418 -9.77 -0.38 0.68
CA THR A 418 -9.60 -1.45 1.67
C THR A 418 -9.35 -2.78 0.98
N GLN A 419 -10.17 -3.15 0.00
CA GLN A 419 -9.97 -4.40 -0.75
C GLN A 419 -8.56 -4.45 -1.35
N LYS A 420 -8.11 -3.35 -1.95
CA LYS A 420 -6.76 -3.22 -2.50
C LYS A 420 -5.69 -3.44 -1.41
N ALA A 421 -5.82 -2.80 -0.25
CA ALA A 421 -4.86 -2.93 0.86
C ALA A 421 -4.85 -4.31 1.54
N ILE A 422 -5.97 -5.05 1.51
CA ILE A 422 -6.04 -6.42 2.03
C ILE A 422 -5.22 -7.37 1.15
N PHE A 423 -5.44 -7.30 -0.16
CA PHE A 423 -4.84 -8.28 -1.08
C PHE A 423 -3.45 -7.86 -1.56
N GLN A 424 -3.14 -6.56 -1.63
CA GLN A 424 -1.83 -6.08 -2.08
C GLN A 424 -0.96 -5.71 -0.88
N SER A 425 0.34 -6.02 -0.97
CA SER A 425 1.32 -5.48 -0.03
C SER A 425 1.36 -3.95 -0.19
N SER A 426 1.52 -3.20 0.92
CA SER A 426 1.56 -1.74 0.90
C SER A 426 2.54 -1.25 -0.17
N GLN A 427 2.02 -0.49 -1.16
CA GLN A 427 2.81 -0.05 -2.32
C GLN A 427 3.92 0.96 -1.96
N GLY A 428 3.89 1.51 -0.74
CA GLY A 428 4.87 2.46 -0.17
C GLY A 428 6.31 1.94 -0.01
N SER A 429 6.63 0.81 -0.63
CA SER A 429 7.93 0.16 -0.54
C SER A 429 8.51 -0.15 -1.93
N LEU A 430 7.78 0.07 -3.03
CA LEU A 430 8.13 -0.58 -4.32
C LEU A 430 8.13 0.36 -5.54
N THR A 431 7.76 1.63 -5.38
CA THR A 431 7.89 2.68 -6.41
C THR A 431 9.23 3.41 -6.31
N GLY A 432 10.33 2.67 -6.33
CA GLY A 432 11.61 3.18 -6.83
C GLY A 432 11.69 2.81 -8.30
N GLY A 433 11.84 3.79 -9.20
CA GLY A 433 11.80 3.63 -10.66
C GLY A 433 12.92 2.80 -11.30
N TYR A 434 13.33 1.69 -10.68
CA TYR A 434 14.25 0.71 -11.24
C TYR A 434 13.45 -0.52 -11.67
N GLY A 435 13.51 -0.83 -12.96
CA GLY A 435 12.99 -2.10 -13.49
C GLY A 435 13.67 -3.30 -12.82
N PHE A 436 13.05 -4.47 -12.93
CA PHE A 436 13.59 -5.72 -12.42
C PHE A 436 14.88 -6.10 -13.17
N PRO A 437 15.93 -6.55 -12.46
CA PRO A 437 17.08 -7.20 -13.08
C PRO A 437 16.65 -8.45 -13.88
N GLU A 438 17.41 -8.83 -14.90
CA GLU A 438 17.14 -10.02 -15.73
C GLU A 438 17.17 -11.33 -14.91
N ASP A 439 17.93 -11.37 -13.80
CA ASP A 439 17.92 -12.47 -12.84
C ASP A 439 17.12 -12.09 -11.58
N THR A 440 16.04 -12.83 -11.34
CA THR A 440 15.07 -12.58 -10.28
C THR A 440 15.10 -13.62 -9.14
N THR A 441 16.06 -14.55 -9.19
CA THR A 441 16.09 -15.75 -8.34
C THR A 441 16.32 -15.43 -6.86
N ASN A 442 16.82 -14.24 -6.50
CA ASN A 442 17.14 -13.83 -5.12
C ASN A 442 16.83 -12.34 -4.80
N ILE A 443 15.64 -11.86 -5.15
CA ILE A 443 15.22 -10.49 -4.83
C ILE A 443 14.81 -10.39 -3.35
N ARG A 444 15.33 -9.39 -2.62
CA ARG A 444 14.82 -8.97 -1.30
C ARG A 444 14.34 -7.52 -1.36
N VAL A 445 13.21 -7.25 -0.72
CA VAL A 445 12.65 -5.90 -0.59
C VAL A 445 12.98 -5.39 0.81
N ASP A 446 13.73 -4.30 0.89
CA ASP A 446 14.10 -3.64 2.16
C ASP A 446 13.67 -2.18 2.10
N GLY A 447 12.50 -1.89 2.67
CA GLY A 447 11.85 -0.58 2.52
C GLY A 447 11.58 -0.24 1.05
N SER A 448 11.70 1.03 0.67
CA SER A 448 11.40 1.56 -0.68
C SER A 448 12.33 1.10 -1.82
N GLN A 449 13.27 0.18 -1.54
CA GLN A 449 14.27 -0.29 -2.49
C GLN A 449 14.17 -1.79 -2.73
N ILE A 450 14.08 -2.17 -4.00
CA ILE A 450 14.34 -3.54 -4.46
C ILE A 450 15.87 -3.74 -4.38
N LYS A 451 16.34 -4.40 -3.33
CA LYS A 451 17.76 -4.70 -3.16
C LYS A 451 18.02 -6.14 -3.63
N GLY A 452 18.71 -6.28 -4.75
CA GLY A 452 19.29 -7.56 -5.13
C GLY A 452 20.35 -7.95 -4.10
N GLN A 453 20.12 -9.03 -3.35
CA GLN A 453 20.97 -9.62 -2.29
C GLN A 453 21.63 -8.69 -1.24
N ALA A 454 22.11 -9.29 -0.14
CA ALA A 454 22.82 -8.59 0.92
C ALA A 454 24.08 -7.89 0.36
N ILE A 455 24.41 -6.70 0.87
CA ILE A 455 25.55 -5.86 0.44
C ILE A 455 26.87 -6.67 0.32
N ALA A 456 27.06 -7.65 1.20
CA ALA A 456 28.19 -8.60 1.18
C ALA A 456 28.27 -9.50 -0.07
N THR A 457 27.12 -9.92 -0.60
CA THR A 457 27.02 -10.75 -1.81
C THR A 457 27.13 -9.88 -3.06
N GLN A 458 26.62 -8.64 -3.04
CA GLN A 458 26.72 -7.70 -4.17
C GLN A 458 28.15 -7.38 -4.59
N VAL A 459 29.06 -7.06 -3.65
CA VAL A 459 30.48 -6.79 -4.01
C VAL A 459 31.14 -8.06 -4.53
N THR A 460 30.82 -9.22 -3.95
CA THR A 460 31.41 -10.50 -4.34
C THR A 460 30.96 -10.95 -5.74
N ASP A 461 29.68 -10.75 -6.07
CA ASP A 461 29.10 -11.06 -7.37
C ASP A 461 29.50 -10.03 -8.42
N LEU A 462 29.51 -8.73 -8.07
CA LEU A 462 30.07 -7.67 -8.92
C LEU A 462 31.53 -7.98 -9.26
N LEU A 463 32.34 -8.39 -8.28
CA LEU A 463 33.72 -8.78 -8.53
C LEU A 463 33.84 -9.97 -9.48
N SER A 464 32.90 -10.93 -9.43
CA SER A 464 32.89 -12.06 -10.35
C SER A 464 32.56 -11.60 -11.77
N ILE A 465 31.60 -10.69 -11.93
CA ILE A 465 31.26 -10.09 -13.23
C ILE A 465 32.43 -9.26 -13.78
N LEU A 466 33.13 -8.51 -12.92
CA LEU A 466 34.27 -7.67 -13.32
C LEU A 466 35.54 -8.48 -13.64
N GLU A 467 35.66 -9.71 -13.12
CA GLU A 467 36.74 -10.65 -13.45
C GLU A 467 36.49 -11.34 -14.81
N GLU A 468 35.27 -11.33 -15.31
CA GLU A 468 34.90 -11.82 -16.64
C GLU A 468 35.04 -10.69 -17.69
N ASP A 469 36.21 -10.60 -18.32
CA ASP A 469 36.59 -9.52 -19.26
C ASP A 469 35.57 -9.25 -20.39
N GLU A 470 34.72 -10.21 -20.78
CA GLU A 470 33.69 -10.02 -21.83
C GLU A 470 32.45 -9.25 -21.35
N ASN A 471 32.14 -9.27 -20.05
CA ASN A 471 30.94 -8.64 -19.47
C ASN A 471 31.24 -7.34 -18.73
N ALA A 472 32.50 -7.08 -18.37
CA ALA A 472 32.90 -5.90 -17.61
C ALA A 472 32.59 -4.57 -18.32
N ASP A 473 32.62 -4.54 -19.66
CA ASP A 473 32.34 -3.34 -20.47
C ASP A 473 30.84 -3.08 -20.70
N SER A 474 29.96 -4.01 -20.29
CA SER A 474 28.50 -3.88 -20.38
C SER A 474 27.89 -3.06 -19.22
N LEU A 475 28.66 -2.85 -18.15
CA LEU A 475 28.28 -2.05 -16.98
C LEU A 475 28.52 -0.57 -17.29
N GLY A 476 27.54 0.12 -17.89
CA GLY A 476 27.69 1.54 -18.24
C GLY A 476 28.15 2.43 -17.06
N ASP A 477 28.83 3.56 -17.32
CA ASP A 477 29.41 4.47 -16.29
C ASP A 477 28.42 4.98 -15.21
N LYS A 478 27.12 4.73 -15.34
CA LYS A 478 26.04 5.10 -14.41
C LYS A 478 25.51 3.93 -13.54
N SER A 479 26.02 2.71 -13.70
CA SER A 479 25.47 1.51 -13.03
C SER A 479 26.18 1.09 -11.75
N LEU A 480 27.11 1.92 -11.22
CA LEU A 480 27.84 1.62 -10.00
C LEU A 480 27.23 2.39 -8.82
N PRO A 481 26.62 1.70 -7.83
CA PRO A 481 26.07 2.36 -6.65
C PRO A 481 27.14 3.13 -5.88
N ASP A 482 26.86 4.37 -5.49
CA ASP A 482 27.80 5.19 -4.70
C ASP A 482 28.00 4.66 -3.27
N ASP A 483 27.08 3.82 -2.81
CA ASP A 483 26.98 3.13 -1.51
C ASP A 483 27.56 1.71 -1.51
N LEU A 484 28.34 1.31 -2.52
CA LEU A 484 29.14 0.09 -2.45
C LEU A 484 30.17 0.18 -1.32
N ASP A 485 30.02 -0.71 -0.33
CA ASP A 485 30.91 -0.90 0.81
C ASP A 485 31.43 -2.34 0.87
N LEU A 486 32.70 -2.50 1.28
CA LEU A 486 33.32 -3.80 1.48
C LEU A 486 32.65 -4.57 2.63
N ASP A 487 32.72 -5.90 2.59
CA ASP A 487 32.15 -6.77 3.63
C ASP A 487 32.69 -6.40 5.02
N PRO A 488 31.83 -6.26 6.05
CA PRO A 488 32.29 -5.96 7.41
C PRO A 488 33.03 -7.13 8.08
N ASN A 489 32.88 -8.36 7.57
CA ASN A 489 33.60 -9.52 8.07
C ASN A 489 35.08 -9.49 7.62
N PRO A 490 36.06 -9.54 8.55
CA PRO A 490 37.48 -9.41 8.20
C PRO A 490 38.00 -10.41 7.17
N LYS A 491 37.51 -11.66 7.18
CA LYS A 491 37.97 -12.70 6.25
C LYS A 491 37.42 -12.49 4.85
N ALA A 492 36.13 -12.18 4.73
CA ALA A 492 35.49 -11.90 3.45
C ALA A 492 36.01 -10.58 2.85
N ARG A 493 36.15 -9.54 3.68
CA ARG A 493 36.76 -8.26 3.31
C ARG A 493 38.14 -8.42 2.71
N ARG A 494 38.99 -9.23 3.36
CA ARG A 494 40.33 -9.52 2.87
C ARG A 494 40.30 -10.14 1.48
N ALA A 495 39.45 -11.14 1.27
CA ALA A 495 39.29 -11.78 -0.03
C ALA A 495 38.78 -10.81 -1.11
N GLN A 496 37.86 -9.90 -0.77
CA GLN A 496 37.37 -8.87 -1.69
C GLN A 496 38.48 -7.90 -2.10
N ILE A 497 39.27 -7.41 -1.14
CA ILE A 497 40.40 -6.52 -1.43
C ILE A 497 41.45 -7.24 -2.29
N ASP A 498 41.75 -8.52 -2.04
CA ASP A 498 42.71 -9.29 -2.85
C ASP A 498 42.23 -9.45 -4.31
N ARG A 499 40.91 -9.48 -4.55
CA ARG A 499 40.31 -9.45 -5.90
C ARG A 499 40.43 -8.07 -6.53
N LEU A 500 40.11 -7.01 -5.79
CA LEU A 500 40.20 -5.63 -6.26
C LEU A 500 41.64 -5.24 -6.63
N GLU A 501 42.64 -5.63 -5.84
CA GLU A 501 44.06 -5.41 -6.15
C GLU A 501 44.47 -6.07 -7.47
N ARG A 502 43.96 -7.28 -7.76
CA ARG A 502 44.19 -7.97 -9.04
C ARG A 502 43.49 -7.26 -10.19
N LEU A 503 42.25 -6.82 -10.01
CA LEU A 503 41.49 -6.09 -11.03
C LEU A 503 42.18 -4.79 -11.42
N VAL A 504 42.60 -3.97 -10.44
CA VAL A 504 43.22 -2.67 -10.71
C VAL A 504 44.55 -2.80 -11.47
N ARG A 505 45.29 -3.90 -11.26
CA ARG A 505 46.59 -4.15 -11.90
C ARG A 505 46.49 -4.88 -13.24
N GLY A 506 45.51 -5.76 -13.40
CA GLY A 506 45.52 -6.77 -14.47
C GLY A 506 44.32 -6.77 -15.41
N SER A 507 43.20 -6.11 -15.06
CA SER A 507 42.00 -6.16 -15.91
C SER A 507 42.18 -5.35 -17.19
N ARG A 508 41.70 -5.89 -18.31
CA ARG A 508 41.67 -5.19 -19.61
C ARG A 508 40.56 -4.15 -19.65
N SER A 509 39.46 -4.36 -18.91
CA SER A 509 38.35 -3.41 -18.81
C SER A 509 38.74 -2.20 -17.97
N TYR A 510 38.63 -1.01 -18.56
CA TYR A 510 38.85 0.24 -17.83
C TYR A 510 37.79 0.45 -16.73
N GLN A 511 36.58 -0.10 -16.90
CA GLN A 511 35.49 0.03 -15.94
C GLN A 511 35.78 -0.80 -14.67
N ALA A 512 36.27 -2.03 -14.84
CA ALA A 512 36.72 -2.85 -13.72
C ALA A 512 37.85 -2.17 -12.92
N ARG A 513 38.82 -1.54 -13.60
CA ARG A 513 39.88 -0.79 -12.94
C ARG A 513 39.38 0.44 -12.19
N ARG A 514 38.36 1.16 -12.71
CA ARG A 514 37.73 2.30 -12.01
C ARG A 514 37.06 1.85 -10.70
N VAL A 515 36.27 0.77 -10.74
CA VAL A 515 35.61 0.21 -9.55
C VAL A 515 36.65 -0.21 -8.52
N ALA A 516 37.67 -0.93 -8.97
CA ALA A 516 38.74 -1.40 -8.11
C ALA A 516 39.45 -0.26 -7.39
N ALA A 517 39.89 0.78 -8.13
CA ALA A 517 40.56 1.94 -7.53
C ALA A 517 39.68 2.68 -6.52
N LYS A 518 38.39 2.88 -6.82
CA LYS A 518 37.43 3.57 -5.92
C LYS A 518 37.24 2.79 -4.60
N LEU A 519 36.98 1.49 -4.68
CA LEU A 519 36.73 0.66 -3.49
C LEU A 519 37.98 0.42 -2.65
N LEU A 520 39.14 0.23 -3.28
CA LEU A 520 40.42 0.15 -2.57
C LEU A 520 40.68 1.44 -1.78
N GLY A 521 40.46 2.61 -2.38
CA GLY A 521 40.62 3.91 -1.70
C GLY A 521 39.68 4.10 -0.51
N LYS A 522 38.46 3.57 -0.57
CA LYS A 522 37.48 3.57 0.53
C LYS A 522 37.79 2.59 1.66
N SER A 523 38.69 1.62 1.44
CA SER A 523 38.95 0.58 2.43
C SER A 523 39.67 1.08 3.68
N ASP A 524 40.33 2.25 3.64
CA ASP A 524 41.17 2.76 4.74
C ASP A 524 42.22 1.74 5.24
N GLU A 525 42.59 0.74 4.42
CA GLU A 525 43.62 -0.23 4.75
C GLU A 525 44.95 0.21 4.13
N LEU A 526 45.99 0.35 4.94
CA LEU A 526 47.33 0.72 4.46
C LEU A 526 47.84 -0.21 3.34
N ARG A 527 47.51 -1.51 3.42
CA ARG A 527 48.03 -2.54 2.50
C ARG A 527 47.68 -2.33 1.02
N VAL A 528 46.63 -1.57 0.73
CA VAL A 528 46.16 -1.36 -0.66
C VAL A 528 46.94 -0.23 -1.35
N ALA A 529 47.70 0.56 -0.59
CA ALA A 529 48.44 1.71 -1.12
C ALA A 529 49.38 1.34 -2.28
N PRO A 530 50.13 0.22 -2.27
CA PRO A 530 50.93 -0.18 -3.43
C PRO A 530 50.12 -0.36 -4.70
N ALA A 531 48.92 -0.91 -4.63
CA ALA A 531 48.03 -1.07 -5.79
C ALA A 531 47.51 0.28 -6.30
N LEU A 532 47.19 1.22 -5.40
CA LEU A 532 46.81 2.58 -5.78
C LEU A 532 47.98 3.38 -6.36
N ILE A 533 49.21 3.19 -5.86
CA ILE A 533 50.42 3.80 -6.42
C ILE A 533 50.60 3.37 -7.88
N TYR A 534 50.47 2.07 -8.16
CA TYR A 534 50.49 1.54 -9.53
C TYR A 534 49.42 2.19 -10.40
N ALA A 535 48.20 2.35 -9.89
CA ALA A 535 47.06 2.92 -10.62
C ALA A 535 47.21 4.43 -10.97
N LEU A 536 48.19 5.15 -10.42
CA LEU A 536 48.49 6.54 -10.82
C LEU A 536 48.97 6.66 -12.28
N SER A 537 49.49 5.58 -12.86
CA SER A 537 49.90 5.50 -14.26
C SER A 537 48.86 4.84 -15.18
N ASP A 538 47.64 4.58 -14.70
CA ASP A 538 46.59 3.95 -15.52
C ASP A 538 46.28 4.78 -16.78
N PRO A 539 46.03 4.18 -17.96
CA PRO A 539 45.62 4.94 -19.15
C PRO A 539 44.28 5.70 -18.98
N ASP A 540 43.43 5.28 -18.03
CA ASP A 540 42.15 5.92 -17.73
C ASP A 540 42.28 7.00 -16.64
N ARG A 541 41.84 8.23 -16.97
CA ARG A 541 41.98 9.39 -16.08
C ARG A 541 41.15 9.31 -14.79
N VAL A 542 40.04 8.56 -14.82
CA VAL A 542 39.16 8.40 -13.66
C VAL A 542 39.82 7.43 -12.67
N VAL A 543 40.46 6.36 -13.15
CA VAL A 543 41.27 5.46 -12.32
C VAL A 543 42.38 6.24 -11.61
N GLN A 544 43.12 7.09 -12.33
CA GLN A 544 44.15 7.95 -11.75
C GLN A 544 43.61 8.86 -10.64
N SER A 545 42.43 9.43 -10.85
CA SER A 545 41.79 10.34 -9.88
C SER A 545 41.39 9.60 -8.61
N PHE A 546 40.77 8.42 -8.73
CA PHE A 546 40.42 7.58 -7.58
C PHE A 546 41.67 7.09 -6.84
N ALA A 547 42.73 6.72 -7.56
CA ALA A 547 43.99 6.31 -6.97
C ALA A 547 44.63 7.45 -6.16
N ARG A 548 44.70 8.66 -6.73
CA ARG A 548 45.22 9.86 -6.06
C ARG A 548 44.43 10.17 -4.80
N ASP A 549 43.10 10.18 -4.89
CA ASP A 549 42.24 10.56 -3.78
C ASP A 549 42.24 9.50 -2.66
N GLY A 550 42.28 8.21 -3.04
CA GLY A 550 42.47 7.10 -2.10
C GLY A 550 43.81 7.17 -1.36
N LEU A 551 44.92 7.48 -2.06
CA LEU A 551 46.22 7.66 -1.42
C LEU A 551 46.25 8.84 -0.46
N ARG A 552 45.63 9.98 -0.82
CA ARG A 552 45.50 11.14 0.08
C ARG A 552 44.73 10.78 1.36
N PHE A 553 43.66 10.00 1.21
CA PHE A 553 42.84 9.56 2.33
C PHE A 553 43.60 8.59 3.26
N ILE A 554 44.13 7.48 2.72
CA ILE A 554 44.85 6.45 3.49
C ILE A 554 46.09 7.02 4.17
N SER A 555 46.83 7.88 3.48
CA SER A 555 48.04 8.51 4.05
C SER A 555 47.74 9.65 5.02
N ARG A 556 46.49 10.13 5.07
CA ARG A 556 46.09 11.39 5.72
C ARG A 556 46.90 12.59 5.26
N LYS A 557 47.49 12.53 4.06
CA LYS A 557 48.24 13.60 3.42
C LYS A 557 47.36 14.27 2.38
N PHE A 558 46.43 15.11 2.83
CA PHE A 558 45.37 15.68 1.99
C PHE A 558 45.89 16.52 0.81
N ASP A 559 47.00 17.24 0.98
CA ASP A 559 47.67 17.96 -0.11
C ASP A 559 48.26 16.98 -1.14
N GLY A 560 48.70 15.81 -0.67
CA GLY A 560 49.26 14.72 -1.47
C GLY A 560 50.52 15.13 -2.22
N TYR A 561 50.64 14.62 -3.46
CA TYR A 561 51.62 15.05 -4.43
C TYR A 561 50.89 15.39 -5.74
N ASP A 562 51.30 16.45 -6.41
CA ASP A 562 50.63 16.92 -7.61
C ASP A 562 50.79 15.91 -8.75
N LEU A 563 49.66 15.35 -9.19
CA LEU A 563 49.60 14.50 -10.37
C LEU A 563 49.43 15.38 -11.61
N PRO A 564 50.34 15.34 -12.59
CA PRO A 564 50.22 16.13 -13.81
C PRO A 564 48.97 15.70 -14.61
N PRO A 565 48.28 16.63 -15.27
CA PRO A 565 47.10 16.28 -16.06
C PRO A 565 47.49 15.32 -17.19
N SER A 566 46.71 14.25 -17.33
CA SER A 566 46.91 13.30 -18.43
C SER A 566 46.86 13.98 -19.80
N PRO A 567 47.78 13.66 -20.72
CA PRO A 567 47.77 14.21 -22.06
C PRO A 567 46.53 13.72 -22.84
N PRO A 568 46.01 14.50 -23.81
CA PRO A 568 44.95 14.02 -24.69
C PRO A 568 45.43 12.84 -25.54
N PRO A 569 44.53 11.95 -26.01
CA PRO A 569 44.92 10.80 -26.84
C PRO A 569 45.73 11.19 -28.09
N SER A 570 45.44 12.37 -28.64
CA SER A 570 46.08 12.96 -29.82
C SER A 570 47.45 13.60 -29.57
N ALA A 571 47.97 13.57 -28.33
CA ALA A 571 49.28 14.14 -28.03
C ALA A 571 50.43 13.32 -28.65
N ASP A 572 51.48 14.00 -29.06
CA ASP A 572 52.71 13.39 -29.58
C ASP A 572 53.43 12.56 -28.52
N ASP A 573 54.21 11.57 -28.97
CA ASP A 573 54.89 10.61 -28.09
C ASP A 573 55.83 11.31 -27.09
N ALA A 574 56.52 12.38 -27.50
CA ALA A 574 57.38 13.15 -26.60
C ALA A 574 56.62 13.80 -25.42
N VAL A 575 55.34 14.15 -25.59
CA VAL A 575 54.48 14.68 -24.53
C VAL A 575 54.00 13.56 -23.60
N LYS A 576 53.61 12.42 -24.19
CA LYS A 576 53.22 11.22 -23.43
C LYS A 576 54.37 10.68 -22.59
N ASP A 577 55.59 10.66 -23.13
CA ASP A 577 56.79 10.21 -22.42
C ASP A 577 57.19 11.14 -21.29
N ARG A 578 57.11 12.47 -21.52
CA ARG A 578 57.30 13.46 -20.45
C ARG A 578 56.29 13.28 -19.33
N TRP A 579 55.02 13.09 -19.66
CA TRP A 579 53.97 12.85 -18.66
C TRP A 579 54.24 11.57 -17.85
N LYS A 580 54.62 10.46 -18.50
CA LYS A 580 55.00 9.21 -17.82
C LYS A 580 56.16 9.44 -16.83
N GLN A 581 57.18 10.21 -17.22
CA GLN A 581 58.30 10.55 -16.32
C GLN A 581 57.83 11.37 -15.11
N GLU A 582 56.90 12.29 -15.29
CA GLU A 582 56.34 13.08 -14.19
C GLU A 582 55.46 12.24 -13.25
N VAL A 583 54.61 11.37 -13.79
CA VAL A 583 53.83 10.41 -13.00
C VAL A 583 54.75 9.46 -12.23
N SER A 584 55.83 8.96 -12.85
CA SER A 584 56.82 8.11 -12.16
C SER A 584 57.41 8.81 -10.94
N LYS A 585 57.77 10.10 -11.05
CA LYS A 585 58.25 10.89 -9.90
C LYS A 585 57.22 11.02 -8.78
N VAL A 586 55.93 11.10 -9.13
CA VAL A 586 54.83 11.13 -8.15
C VAL A 586 54.69 9.77 -7.47
N GLN A 587 54.77 8.68 -8.23
CA GLN A 587 54.78 7.32 -7.70
C GLN A 587 55.98 7.09 -6.76
N ASP A 588 57.18 7.58 -7.10
CA ASP A 588 58.37 7.50 -6.25
C ASP A 588 58.14 8.17 -4.90
N LYS A 589 57.58 9.39 -4.90
CA LYS A 589 57.25 10.10 -3.66
C LYS A 589 56.24 9.35 -2.79
N TRP A 590 55.29 8.63 -3.40
CA TRP A 590 54.36 7.77 -2.68
C TRP A 590 55.01 6.46 -2.21
N ARG A 591 55.92 5.85 -2.98
CA ARG A 591 56.70 4.68 -2.56
C ARG A 591 57.60 5.01 -1.38
N ASP A 592 58.30 6.14 -1.43
CA ASP A 592 59.14 6.64 -0.33
C ASP A 592 58.32 6.86 0.93
N TRP A 593 57.14 7.51 0.79
CA TRP A 593 56.20 7.62 1.90
C TRP A 593 55.78 6.25 2.44
N TYR A 594 55.38 5.31 1.57
CA TYR A 594 54.93 4.00 2.00
C TYR A 594 56.03 3.27 2.78
N ARG A 595 57.29 3.37 2.37
CA ARG A 595 58.45 2.82 3.09
C ARG A 595 58.71 3.46 4.45
N THR A 596 58.26 4.70 4.67
CA THR A 596 58.31 5.26 6.03
C THR A 596 57.34 4.57 7.00
N VAL A 597 56.27 3.97 6.46
CA VAL A 597 55.22 3.32 7.24
C VAL A 597 55.40 1.79 7.27
N ASP A 598 55.91 1.20 6.18
CA ASP A 598 56.30 -0.20 6.05
C ASP A 598 57.69 -0.32 5.40
N PRO A 599 58.78 -0.20 6.21
CA PRO A 599 60.16 -0.23 5.71
C PRO A 599 60.57 -1.58 5.09
N THR A 600 59.79 -2.63 5.31
CA THR A 600 60.09 -3.99 4.83
C THR A 600 59.47 -4.31 3.48
N HIS A 601 58.63 -3.41 2.96
CA HIS A 601 57.95 -3.63 1.69
C HIS A 601 58.88 -3.50 0.49
N VAL A 602 58.77 -4.46 -0.43
CA VAL A 602 59.48 -4.46 -1.72
C VAL A 602 58.46 -4.28 -2.83
N PHE A 603 58.63 -3.23 -3.63
CA PHE A 603 57.79 -2.97 -4.80
C PHE A 603 58.29 -3.80 -5.98
N LEU A 604 57.67 -4.96 -6.23
CA LEU A 604 58.12 -5.90 -7.26
C LEU A 604 58.15 -5.33 -8.69
N ASP A 605 57.37 -4.28 -8.95
CA ASP A 605 57.27 -3.57 -10.23
C ASP A 605 58.27 -2.40 -10.37
N TYR A 606 59.11 -2.17 -9.36
CA TYR A 606 60.01 -1.01 -9.28
C TYR A 606 61.41 -1.33 -8.71
N ASP A 607 61.49 -2.20 -7.71
CA ASP A 607 62.73 -2.57 -7.00
C ASP A 607 63.47 -3.77 -7.63
N LEU A 608 62.81 -4.48 -8.54
CA LEU A 608 63.33 -5.57 -9.35
C LEU A 608 63.34 -5.13 -10.82
#